data_AF-A0A7G2JYI9-F1
#
_entry.id   AF-A0A7G2JYI9-F1
#
_cell.length_a   1.000
_cell.length_b   1.000
_cell.length_c   1.000
_cell.angle_alpha   90.00
_cell.angle_beta   90.00
_cell.angle_gamma   90.00
#
_symmetry.space_group_name_H-M   'P 1'
#
loop_
_entity.id
_entity.type
_entity.pdbx_description
1 polymer ?
#
loop_
_entity_poly.entity_id
_entity_poly.type
_entity_poly.pdbx_seq_one_letter_code
_entity_poly.pdbx_strand_id
1 'polypeptide(L)'
;FPHYVRSRSRSQLHNYLFEQLPQVLQQPSSVHLAIAAPRGEAKSTLVSQLFTLYCLVTQKKRYALIVMDSIDQAYPMLEAIKVELEFNQRLRIDFPEMAGQGRVWQAATIITKANQKVQVAGSGKKFR
;
A
#
# COMPACT_ATOMS: atom_id res chain seq x y z
N PHE A 1 -7.25 -2.73 -9.75
CA PHE A 1 -6.42 -1.66 -10.37
C PHE A 1 -5.87 -2.12 -11.73
N PRO A 2 -6.66 -2.00 -12.82
CA PRO A 2 -6.28 -2.53 -14.13
C PRO A 2 -5.03 -1.88 -14.73
N HIS A 3 -4.72 -0.63 -14.36
CA HIS A 3 -3.56 0.09 -14.88
C HIS A 3 -2.22 -0.40 -14.28
N TYR A 4 -2.24 -1.01 -13.09
CA TYR A 4 -1.06 -1.61 -12.45
C TYR A 4 -0.85 -3.09 -12.84
N VAL A 5 -1.93 -3.86 -12.97
CA VAL A 5 -1.87 -5.29 -13.33
C VAL A 5 -2.45 -5.47 -14.72
N ARG A 6 -1.60 -5.27 -15.75
CA ARG A 6 -1.99 -5.29 -17.16
C ARG A 6 -1.93 -6.69 -17.79
N SER A 7 -1.05 -7.56 -17.28
CA SER A 7 -0.95 -8.93 -17.78
C SER A 7 -2.18 -9.74 -17.38
N ARG A 8 -2.72 -10.51 -18.32
CA ARG A 8 -3.76 -11.51 -18.03
C ARG A 8 -3.21 -12.72 -17.30
N SER A 9 -1.92 -13.04 -17.49
CA SER A 9 -1.24 -14.11 -16.76
C SER A 9 -0.67 -13.60 -15.44
N ARG A 10 -0.81 -14.40 -14.38
CA ARG A 10 -0.25 -14.16 -13.06
C ARG A 10 0.99 -15.02 -12.87
N SER A 11 2.07 -14.43 -12.34
CA SER A 11 3.24 -15.23 -11.97
C SER A 11 2.96 -16.03 -10.69
N GLN A 12 3.79 -17.02 -10.40
CA GLN A 12 3.69 -17.78 -9.15
C GLN A 12 3.76 -16.86 -7.92
N LEU A 13 4.57 -15.80 -8.00
CA LEU A 13 4.66 -14.80 -6.94
C LEU A 13 3.33 -14.07 -6.72
N HIS A 14 2.62 -13.71 -7.79
CA HIS A 14 1.34 -13.02 -7.68
C HIS A 14 0.30 -13.89 -6.97
N ASN A 15 0.21 -15.17 -7.36
CA ASN A 15 -0.70 -16.12 -6.71
C ASN A 15 -0.35 -16.30 -5.24
N TYR A 16 0.94 -16.48 -4.92
CA TYR A 16 1.42 -16.57 -3.55
C TYR A 16 1.06 -15.33 -2.73
N LEU A 17 1.30 -14.12 -3.24
CA LEU A 17 0.98 -12.88 -2.53
C LEU A 17 -0.53 -12.69 -2.31
N PHE A 18 -1.36 -13.04 -3.29
CA PHE A 18 -2.82 -12.91 -3.18
C PHE A 18 -3.41 -13.88 -2.16
N GLU A 19 -2.78 -15.02 -1.93
CA GLU A 19 -3.18 -15.96 -0.89
C GLU A 19 -2.63 -15.55 0.49
N GLN A 20 -1.33 -15.27 0.56
CA GLN A 20 -0.63 -15.09 1.84
C GLN A 20 -0.95 -13.76 2.52
N LEU A 21 -1.05 -12.66 1.77
CA LEU A 21 -1.26 -11.34 2.39
C LEU A 21 -2.60 -11.23 3.15
N PRO A 22 -3.74 -11.72 2.62
CA PRO A 22 -4.99 -11.80 3.40
C PRO A 22 -4.89 -12.72 4.63
N GLN A 23 -4.22 -13.88 4.52
CA GLN A 23 -4.05 -14.80 5.64
C GLN A 23 -3.25 -14.15 6.79
N VAL A 24 -2.20 -13.40 6.46
CA VAL A 24 -1.42 -12.64 7.43
C VAL A 24 -2.28 -11.62 8.19
N LEU A 25 -3.24 -10.97 7.53
CA LEU A 25 -4.13 -10.01 8.20
C LEU A 25 -5.15 -10.65 9.15
N GLN A 26 -5.38 -11.96 9.02
CA GLN A 26 -6.31 -12.71 9.88
C GLN A 26 -5.62 -13.31 11.12
N GLN A 27 -4.28 -13.30 11.16
CA GLN A 27 -3.55 -13.81 12.31
C GLN A 27 -3.80 -12.93 13.55
N PRO A 28 -4.04 -13.54 14.72
CA PRO A 28 -4.29 -12.79 15.96
C PRO A 28 -3.03 -12.11 16.50
N SER A 29 -1.85 -12.56 16.07
CA SER A 29 -0.55 -12.06 16.48
C SER A 29 0.19 -11.37 15.33
N SER A 30 1.26 -10.64 15.68
CA SER A 30 2.14 -10.02 14.70
C SER A 30 2.86 -11.07 13.86
N VAL A 31 2.89 -10.89 12.54
CA VAL A 31 3.58 -11.78 11.60
C VAL A 31 4.73 -11.05 10.94
N HIS A 32 5.90 -11.68 10.94
CA HIS A 32 7.06 -11.23 10.18
C HIS A 32 7.15 -12.06 8.89
N LEU A 33 6.84 -11.44 7.76
CA LEU A 33 6.89 -12.07 6.45
C LEU A 33 8.04 -11.47 5.62
N ALA A 34 8.97 -12.32 5.19
CA ALA A 34 10.06 -11.95 4.31
C ALA A 34 9.94 -12.72 2.99
N ILE A 35 9.88 -11.98 1.88
CA ILE A 35 9.74 -12.57 0.53
C ILE A 35 10.83 -12.02 -0.37
N ALA A 36 11.61 -12.91 -0.95
CA ALA A 36 12.57 -12.60 -2.00
C ALA A 36 12.02 -13.05 -3.36
N ALA A 37 12.10 -12.19 -4.37
CA ALA A 37 11.82 -12.57 -5.75
C ALA A 37 12.65 -11.71 -6.72
N PRO A 38 12.84 -12.15 -7.99
CA PRO A 38 13.61 -11.41 -9.00
C PRO A 38 13.09 -9.99 -9.26
N ARG A 39 13.95 -9.10 -9.78
CA ARG A 39 13.54 -7.77 -10.26
C ARG A 39 12.51 -7.93 -11.40
N GLY A 40 11.61 -6.95 -11.56
CA GLY A 40 10.58 -6.96 -12.62
C GLY A 40 9.24 -7.62 -12.26
N GLU A 41 9.15 -8.38 -11.16
CA GLU A 41 7.92 -9.09 -10.75
C GLU A 41 6.81 -8.20 -10.13
N ALA A 42 6.93 -6.88 -10.20
CA ALA A 42 5.97 -5.91 -9.64
C ALA A 42 5.70 -6.02 -8.12
N LYS A 43 6.68 -6.52 -7.33
CA LYS A 43 6.59 -6.64 -5.86
C LYS A 43 6.16 -5.36 -5.15
N SER A 44 6.84 -4.24 -5.40
CA SER A 44 6.55 -2.96 -4.74
C SER A 44 5.17 -2.43 -5.13
N THR A 45 4.73 -2.67 -6.37
CA THR A 45 3.36 -2.34 -6.81
C THR A 45 2.33 -3.15 -6.02
N LEU A 46 2.46 -4.48 -5.97
CA LEU A 46 1.49 -5.33 -5.28
C LEU A 46 1.49 -5.13 -3.76
N VAL A 47 2.66 -5.12 -3.12
CA VAL A 47 2.78 -5.09 -1.66
C VAL A 47 2.74 -3.66 -1.13
N SER A 48 3.56 -2.75 -1.65
CA SER A 48 3.68 -1.41 -1.07
C SER A 48 2.51 -0.52 -1.44
N GLN A 49 1.99 -0.60 -2.67
CA GLN A 49 0.87 0.25 -3.13
C GLN A 49 -0.47 -0.46 -2.94
N LEU A 50 -0.72 -1.56 -3.66
CA LEU A 50 -2.05 -2.17 -3.72
C LEU A 50 -2.49 -2.80 -2.40
N PHE A 51 -1.59 -3.50 -1.71
CA PHE A 51 -1.93 -4.09 -0.42
C PHE A 51 -2.10 -3.03 0.68
N THR A 52 -1.34 -1.92 0.63
CA THR A 52 -1.61 -0.77 1.51
C THR A 52 -3.01 -0.20 1.23
N LEU A 53 -3.37 0.06 -0.03
CA LEU A 53 -4.71 0.50 -0.39
C LEU A 53 -5.79 -0.48 0.09
N TYR A 54 -5.58 -1.79 -0.10
CA TYR A 54 -6.47 -2.82 0.42
C TYR A 54 -6.65 -2.71 1.94
N CYS A 55 -5.57 -2.57 2.71
CA CYS A 55 -5.63 -2.41 4.16
C CYS A 55 -6.34 -1.13 4.58
N LEU A 56 -6.21 -0.06 3.80
CA LEU A 56 -6.87 1.22 4.05
C LEU A 56 -8.38 1.09 3.83
N VAL A 57 -8.80 0.66 2.64
CA VAL A 57 -10.23 0.58 2.26
C VAL A 57 -11.01 -0.47 3.06
N THR A 58 -10.35 -1.55 3.47
CA THR A 58 -10.95 -2.57 4.35
C THR A 58 -10.78 -2.24 5.84
N GLN A 59 -10.21 -1.08 6.16
CA GLN A 59 -9.91 -0.60 7.52
C GLN A 59 -9.14 -1.60 8.41
N LYS A 60 -8.36 -2.51 7.80
CA LYS A 60 -7.59 -3.54 8.53
C LYS A 60 -6.36 -2.99 9.25
N LYS A 61 -5.89 -1.79 8.90
CA LYS A 61 -4.76 -1.12 9.55
C LYS A 61 -5.05 0.36 9.79
N ARG A 62 -4.78 0.85 11.01
CA ARG A 62 -4.86 2.28 11.36
C ARG A 62 -3.58 3.05 11.04
N TYR A 63 -2.46 2.34 10.95
CA TYR A 63 -1.15 2.87 10.63
C TYR A 63 -0.45 1.95 9.63
N ALA A 64 0.06 2.52 8.54
CA ALA A 64 0.86 1.84 7.54
C ALA A 64 2.19 2.57 7.36
N LEU A 65 3.29 1.83 7.48
CA LEU A 65 4.64 2.34 7.26
C LEU A 65 5.23 1.64 6.03
N ILE A 66 5.65 2.44 5.05
CA ILE A 66 6.33 1.94 3.84
C ILE A 66 7.79 2.35 3.93
N VAL A 67 8.67 1.36 4.02
CA VAL A 67 10.12 1.58 4.06
C VAL A 67 10.72 1.14 2.74
N MET A 68 11.53 2.01 2.15
CA MET A 68 12.31 1.73 0.94
C MET A 68 13.80 1.96 1.21
N ASP A 69 14.63 1.58 0.25
CA ASP A 69 16.08 1.75 0.35
C ASP A 69 16.48 3.23 0.46
N SER A 70 15.82 4.11 -0.30
CA SER A 70 15.95 5.56 -0.16
C SER A 70 14.59 6.25 0.02
N ILE A 71 14.61 7.47 0.57
CA ILE A 71 13.38 8.26 0.72
C ILE A 71 12.81 8.65 -0.65
N ASP A 72 13.68 8.90 -1.63
CA ASP A 72 13.30 9.24 -3.01
C ASP A 72 12.60 8.07 -3.72
N GLN A 73 12.90 6.82 -3.35
CA GLN A 73 12.13 5.65 -3.80
C GLN A 73 10.78 5.53 -3.07
N ALA A 74 10.70 6.00 -1.83
CA ALA A 74 9.50 5.89 -1.00
C ALA A 74 8.43 6.92 -1.40
N TYR A 75 8.83 8.14 -1.79
CA TYR A 75 7.90 9.19 -2.19
C TYR A 75 6.96 8.77 -3.34
N PRO A 76 7.44 8.23 -4.48
CA PRO A 76 6.57 7.76 -5.56
C PRO A 76 5.56 6.69 -5.12
N MET A 77 5.88 5.87 -4.11
CA MET A 77 4.96 4.86 -3.60
C MET A 77 3.79 5.52 -2.85
N LEU A 78 4.05 6.55 -2.04
CA LEU A 78 2.99 7.28 -1.36
C LEU A 78 2.16 8.09 -2.36
N GLU A 79 2.81 8.74 -3.33
CA GLU A 79 2.10 9.50 -4.37
C GLU A 79 1.16 8.61 -5.19
N ALA A 80 1.57 7.39 -5.54
CA ALA A 80 0.68 6.42 -6.18
C ALA A 80 -0.56 6.11 -5.34
N ILE A 81 -0.40 5.92 -4.02
CA ILE A 81 -1.53 5.70 -3.11
C ILE A 81 -2.44 6.93 -3.04
N LYS A 82 -1.87 8.14 -2.96
CA LYS A 82 -2.62 9.40 -2.94
C LYS A 82 -3.45 9.57 -4.20
N VAL A 83 -2.85 9.35 -5.37
CA VAL A 83 -3.53 9.42 -6.67
C VAL A 83 -4.73 8.48 -6.72
N GLU A 84 -4.57 7.24 -6.23
CA GLU A 84 -5.69 6.29 -6.19
C GLU A 84 -6.80 6.77 -5.25
N LEU A 85 -6.47 7.21 -4.04
CA LEU A 85 -7.47 7.72 -3.09
C LEU A 85 -8.20 8.95 -3.64
N GLU A 86 -7.51 9.84 -4.35
CA GLU A 86 -8.09 11.08 -4.87
C GLU A 86 -8.92 10.87 -6.14
N PHE A 87 -8.40 10.12 -7.10
CA PHE A 87 -8.87 10.16 -8.48
C PHE A 87 -9.46 8.84 -8.97
N ASN A 88 -9.30 7.73 -8.25
CA ASN A 88 -9.90 6.46 -8.67
C ASN A 88 -11.43 6.49 -8.47
N GLN A 89 -12.17 6.57 -9.57
CA GLN A 89 -13.63 6.59 -9.55
C GLN A 89 -14.23 5.34 -8.89
N ARG A 90 -13.62 4.17 -9.03
CA ARG A 90 -14.12 2.93 -8.41
C ARG A 90 -14.00 3.01 -6.89
N LEU A 91 -12.88 3.50 -6.38
CA LEU A 91 -12.73 3.74 -4.93
C LEU A 91 -13.72 4.78 -4.42
N ARG A 92 -14.00 5.82 -5.21
CA ARG A 92 -14.99 6.84 -4.83
C ARG A 92 -16.41 6.31 -4.74
N ILE A 93 -16.78 5.36 -5.59
CA ILE A 93 -18.10 4.73 -5.61
C ILE A 93 -18.21 3.71 -4.49
N ASP A 94 -17.22 2.81 -4.36
CA ASP A 94 -17.29 1.66 -3.46
C ASP A 94 -16.90 2.01 -2.02
N PHE A 95 -16.03 3.01 -1.82
CA PHE A 95 -15.46 3.42 -0.52
C PHE A 95 -15.43 4.96 -0.37
N PRO A 96 -16.60 5.63 -0.40
CA PRO A 96 -16.67 7.10 -0.36
C PRO A 96 -16.03 7.72 0.89
N GLU A 97 -16.02 7.00 2.02
CA GLU A 97 -15.40 7.41 3.28
C GLU A 97 -13.86 7.46 3.21
N MET A 98 -13.27 6.79 2.23
CA MET A 98 -11.83 6.77 1.99
C MET A 98 -11.38 7.72 0.89
N ALA A 99 -12.27 8.00 -0.07
CA ALA A 99 -11.94 8.73 -1.28
C ALA A 99 -11.72 10.24 -1.05
N GLY A 100 -10.68 10.77 -1.67
CA GLY A 100 -10.25 12.17 -1.59
C GLY A 100 -9.11 12.41 -0.60
N GLN A 101 -8.67 13.66 -0.55
CA GLN A 101 -7.63 14.10 0.36
C GLN A 101 -8.16 14.10 1.81
N GLY A 102 -7.33 13.60 2.73
CA GLY A 102 -7.61 13.70 4.16
C GLY A 102 -6.90 14.89 4.82
N ARG A 103 -6.93 14.96 6.15
CA ARG A 103 -6.50 16.17 6.90
C ARG A 103 -5.00 16.49 6.81
N VAL A 104 -4.15 15.49 6.55
CA VAL A 104 -2.72 15.67 6.33
C VAL A 104 -2.39 15.02 5.00
N TRP A 105 -1.75 15.75 4.10
CA TRP A 105 -1.50 15.31 2.73
C TRP A 105 -0.12 15.73 2.22
N GLN A 106 0.92 15.32 2.95
CA GLN A 106 2.31 15.71 2.69
C GLN A 106 3.07 14.61 1.93
N ALA A 107 4.22 14.97 1.34
CA ALA A 107 5.05 14.04 0.57
C ALA A 107 5.48 12.80 1.39
N ALA A 108 5.78 12.95 2.68
CA ALA A 108 6.27 11.86 3.53
C ALA A 108 5.18 11.17 4.37
N THR A 109 4.00 11.79 4.50
CA THR A 109 2.96 11.33 5.43
C THR A 109 1.60 11.86 5.01
N ILE A 110 0.61 10.97 5.05
CA ILE A 110 -0.79 11.33 4.89
C ILE A 110 -1.62 10.81 6.06
N ILE A 111 -2.74 11.48 6.33
CA ILE A 111 -3.83 10.97 7.15
C ILE A 111 -5.08 10.97 6.29
N THR A 112 -5.66 9.79 6.06
CA THR A 112 -6.85 9.59 5.23
C THR A 112 -8.10 10.17 5.89
N LYS A 113 -9.21 10.26 5.14
CA LYS A 113 -10.51 10.70 5.68
C LYS A 113 -11.04 9.79 6.80
N ALA A 114 -10.76 8.48 6.75
CA ALA A 114 -11.06 7.55 7.83
C ALA A 114 -10.02 7.56 8.98
N ASN A 115 -9.23 8.63 9.09
CA ASN A 115 -8.24 8.85 10.15
C ASN A 115 -7.20 7.73 10.28
N GLN A 116 -6.75 7.18 9.15
CA GLN A 116 -5.64 6.23 9.09
C GLN A 116 -4.37 6.96 8.64
N LYS A 117 -3.25 6.67 9.27
CA LYS A 117 -1.96 7.30 8.94
C LYS A 117 -1.15 6.40 8.01
N VAL A 118 -0.66 6.94 6.91
CA VAL A 118 0.34 6.29 6.05
C VAL A 118 1.59 7.14 6.06
N GLN A 119 2.73 6.53 6.35
CA GLN A 119 4.02 7.20 6.43
C GLN A 119 5.05 6.46 5.59
N VAL A 120 5.97 7.20 5.00
CA VAL A 120 7.09 6.63 4.25
C VAL A 120 8.44 7.01 4.85
N ALA A 121 9.42 6.12 4.66
CA ALA A 121 10.79 6.31 5.12
C ALA A 121 11.79 5.66 4.17
N GLY A 122 13.01 6.22 4.15
CA GLY A 122 14.18 5.61 3.52
C GLY A 122 15.11 4.99 4.57
N SER A 123 16.15 4.28 4.11
CA SER A 123 17.20 3.77 4.99
C SER A 123 17.85 4.90 5.82
N GLY A 124 18.28 4.58 7.04
CA GLY A 124 19.02 5.50 7.92
C GLY A 124 18.18 6.49 8.74
N LYS A 125 16.86 6.58 8.57
CA LYS A 125 16.01 7.39 9.46
C LYS A 125 15.70 6.66 10.77
N LYS A 126 15.96 7.33 11.91
CA LYS A 126 15.47 6.89 13.23
C LYS A 126 13.98 7.16 13.32
N PHE A 127 13.19 6.13 13.59
CA PHE A 127 11.78 6.28 13.98
C PHE A 127 11.71 6.65 15.46
N ARG A 128 10.83 7.58 15.82
CA ARG A 128 10.51 7.98 17.19
C ARG A 128 9.01 7.87 17.40
#